data_AF-A0A8T6DQP6-F1
#
_entry.id   AF-A0A8T6DQP6-F1
#
_cell.length_a   1.000
_cell.length_b   1.000
_cell.length_c   1.000
_cell.angle_alpha   90.00
_cell.angle_beta   90.00
_cell.angle_gamma   90.00
#
_symmetry.space_group_name_H-M   'P 1'
#
loop_
_entity.id
_entity.type
_entity.pdbx_description
1 polymer ?
#
loop_
_entity_poly.entity_id
_entity_poly.type
_entity_poly.pdbx_seq_one_letter_code
_entity_poly.pdbx_strand_id
1 'polypeptide(L)'
;MLDAQASGRGIVLDARSHGGRFAQLLRALHQVSGERVVVLTDEYDKPILDVLGKPEIARANRDFLRGLYGVIKSCDAHIRFTLLTGVSKFSKANLFSGLNNLEDITLDPRFAAICGYTESDLDTVFAPELAGLDRKRVREWYNGYNWRGDERVYNPFDILLLFRNREYRAWWFETGTPTFLLDTLVRHGVNAFALDGLIADDELLSSFEVDEIAPEALLFQTGYLTVEEAVDRGGGLRYRLGYPNLFKVIERAGEGSALRQLAERGYAEKHRAGGEPVHLIGVEFSEETRNVANFETAAA
;
A
#
# COMPACT_ATOMS: atom_id res chain seq x y z
N MET A 1 -12.68 8.61 20.48
CA MET A 1 -13.01 7.21 20.11
C MET A 1 -13.09 6.30 21.33
N LEU A 2 -12.03 6.18 22.15
CA LEU A 2 -12.05 5.35 23.38
C LEU A 2 -13.21 5.71 24.31
N ASP A 3 -13.43 7.01 24.54
CA ASP A 3 -14.50 7.49 25.42
C ASP A 3 -15.91 7.18 24.88
N ALA A 4 -16.08 7.14 23.56
CA ALA A 4 -17.34 6.77 22.94
C ALA A 4 -17.63 5.26 23.15
N GLN A 5 -16.61 4.42 22.99
CA GLN A 5 -16.72 2.98 23.28
C GLN A 5 -16.97 2.71 24.77
N ALA A 6 -16.36 3.49 25.66
CA ALA A 6 -16.55 3.38 27.10
C ALA A 6 -17.96 3.82 27.53
N SER A 7 -18.40 4.98 27.06
CA SER A 7 -19.71 5.58 27.43
C SER A 7 -20.87 4.70 27.01
N GLY A 8 -20.79 4.07 25.82
CA GLY A 8 -21.82 3.14 25.34
C GLY A 8 -22.01 1.89 26.21
N ARG A 9 -21.10 1.65 27.17
CA ARG A 9 -21.12 0.49 28.08
C ARG A 9 -21.07 0.88 29.56
N GLY A 10 -21.28 2.17 29.87
CA GLY A 10 -21.23 2.68 31.24
C GLY A 10 -19.84 2.62 31.89
N ILE A 11 -18.77 2.53 31.09
CA ILE A 11 -17.40 2.47 31.57
C ILE A 11 -16.85 3.90 31.71
N VAL A 12 -16.27 4.20 32.87
CA VAL A 12 -15.59 5.48 33.12
C VAL A 12 -14.08 5.28 32.97
N LEU A 13 -13.45 6.13 32.16
CA LEU A 13 -12.00 6.14 31.96
C LEU A 13 -11.40 7.37 32.66
N ASP A 14 -10.65 7.15 33.73
CA ASP A 14 -10.07 8.20 34.59
C ASP A 14 -8.55 8.34 34.44
N ALA A 15 -7.90 7.45 33.68
CA ALA A 15 -6.48 7.56 33.38
C ALA A 15 -6.16 8.86 32.62
N ARG A 16 -5.01 9.46 32.98
CA ARG A 16 -4.52 10.72 32.38
C ARG A 16 -3.88 10.54 31.01
N SER A 17 -3.28 9.37 30.75
CA SER A 17 -2.63 9.07 29.47
C SER A 17 -3.52 8.26 28.54
N HIS A 18 -3.37 8.44 27.23
CA HIS A 18 -4.10 7.68 26.21
C HIS A 18 -3.89 6.17 26.36
N GLY A 19 -2.65 5.73 26.61
CA GLY A 19 -2.35 4.32 26.86
C GLY A 19 -3.02 3.78 28.13
N GLY A 20 -3.04 4.57 29.22
CA GLY A 20 -3.74 4.19 30.44
C GLY A 20 -5.24 4.05 30.24
N ARG A 21 -5.86 4.98 29.50
CA ARG A 21 -7.28 4.92 29.15
C ARG A 21 -7.60 3.70 28.31
N PHE A 22 -6.72 3.36 27.36
CA PHE A 22 -6.88 2.16 26.55
C PHE A 22 -6.77 0.88 27.39
N ALA A 23 -5.80 0.79 28.31
CA ALA A 23 -5.66 -0.33 29.22
C ALA A 23 -6.90 -0.51 30.11
N GLN A 24 -7.42 0.59 30.65
CA GLN A 24 -8.65 0.59 31.45
C GLN A 24 -9.84 0.10 30.65
N LEU A 25 -9.99 0.57 29.41
CA LEU A 25 -11.06 0.12 28.54
C LEU A 25 -10.99 -1.39 28.30
N LEU A 26 -9.83 -1.95 27.97
CA LEU A 26 -9.66 -3.39 27.74
C LEU A 26 -10.03 -4.23 28.97
N ARG A 27 -9.56 -3.81 30.15
CA ARG A 27 -9.87 -4.49 31.41
C ARG A 27 -11.35 -4.42 31.75
N ALA A 28 -11.94 -3.24 31.65
CA ALA A 28 -13.35 -3.02 31.96
C ALA A 28 -14.26 -3.78 30.98
N LEU A 29 -13.94 -3.78 29.68
CA LEU A 29 -14.67 -4.57 28.69
C LEU A 29 -14.66 -6.05 29.04
N HIS A 30 -13.50 -6.63 29.35
CA HIS A 30 -13.38 -8.03 29.75
C HIS A 30 -14.18 -8.32 31.03
N GLN A 31 -14.14 -7.43 32.02
CA GLN A 31 -14.91 -7.60 33.27
C GLN A 31 -16.42 -7.56 33.05
N VAL A 32 -16.91 -6.64 32.20
CA VAL A 32 -18.34 -6.45 31.95
C VAL A 32 -18.90 -7.54 31.05
N SER A 33 -18.15 -7.98 30.03
CA SER A 33 -18.60 -9.04 29.11
C SER A 33 -18.38 -10.45 29.64
N GLY A 34 -17.41 -10.64 30.54
CA GLY A 34 -16.89 -11.96 30.91
C GLY A 34 -16.02 -12.61 29.82
N GLU A 35 -15.82 -11.93 28.70
CA GLU A 35 -15.14 -12.44 27.50
C GLU A 35 -13.92 -11.58 27.17
N ARG A 36 -12.84 -12.22 26.71
CA ARG A 36 -11.61 -11.51 26.31
C ARG A 36 -11.85 -10.66 25.06
N VAL A 37 -11.21 -9.50 25.00
CA VAL A 37 -11.42 -8.47 23.98
C VAL A 37 -10.70 -8.81 22.68
N VAL A 38 -11.32 -8.51 21.54
CA VAL A 38 -10.68 -8.53 20.21
C VAL A 38 -10.30 -7.10 19.83
N VAL A 39 -9.04 -6.90 19.42
CA VAL A 39 -8.53 -5.60 18.98
C VAL A 39 -8.24 -5.66 17.48
N LEU A 40 -8.98 -4.89 16.69
CA LEU A 40 -8.74 -4.74 15.25
C LEU A 40 -8.33 -3.29 15.01
N THR A 41 -7.23 -3.09 14.29
CA THR A 41 -6.74 -1.76 13.94
C THR A 41 -6.41 -1.75 12.47
N ASP A 42 -7.15 -0.95 11.72
CA ASP A 42 -6.87 -0.70 10.32
C ASP A 42 -6.04 0.57 10.15
N GLU A 43 -5.25 0.62 9.08
CA GLU A 43 -4.32 1.69 8.74
C GLU A 43 -3.48 2.15 9.96
N TYR A 44 -2.91 1.17 10.70
CA TYR A 44 -2.25 1.43 11.99
C TYR A 44 -1.12 2.47 11.94
N ASP A 45 -0.57 2.67 10.74
CA ASP A 45 0.60 3.43 10.35
C ASP A 45 0.28 4.77 9.65
N LYS A 46 -0.97 4.98 9.22
CA LYS A 46 -1.40 6.17 8.50
C LYS A 46 -1.00 7.50 9.14
N PRO A 47 -1.11 7.68 10.49
CA PRO A 47 -0.67 8.94 11.11
C PRO A 47 0.81 9.25 10.90
N ILE A 48 1.65 8.26 10.63
CA ILE A 48 3.07 8.46 10.31
C ILE A 48 3.21 8.76 8.82
N LEU A 49 2.53 7.99 7.97
CA LEU A 49 2.58 8.11 6.50
C LEU A 49 2.12 9.48 6.00
N ASP A 50 1.03 10.01 6.57
CA ASP A 50 0.46 11.31 6.18
C ASP A 50 1.40 12.50 6.41
N VAL A 51 2.46 12.30 7.20
CA VAL A 51 3.40 13.36 7.62
C VAL A 51 4.86 13.01 7.36
N LEU A 52 5.16 12.06 6.45
CA LEU A 52 6.55 11.69 6.10
C LEU A 52 7.39 12.88 5.62
N GLY A 53 6.79 13.89 5.01
CA GLY A 53 7.46 15.14 4.66
C GLY A 53 7.85 16.03 5.86
N LYS A 54 7.49 15.64 7.09
CA LYS A 54 7.73 16.37 8.34
C LYS A 54 8.30 15.42 9.42
N PRO A 55 9.62 15.12 9.38
CA PRO A 55 10.24 14.10 10.21
C PRO A 55 9.95 14.21 11.71
N GLU A 56 9.96 15.42 12.26
CA GLU A 56 9.69 15.62 13.70
C GLU A 56 8.25 15.24 14.09
N ILE A 57 7.27 15.51 13.23
CA ILE A 57 5.88 15.12 13.46
C ILE A 57 5.72 13.61 13.27
N ALA A 58 6.33 13.04 12.24
CA ALA A 58 6.33 11.60 12.00
C ALA A 58 6.91 10.82 13.19
N ARG A 59 8.05 11.27 13.76
CA ARG A 59 8.65 10.69 14.96
C ARG A 59 7.74 10.82 16.19
N ALA A 60 7.12 11.98 16.40
CA ALA A 60 6.18 12.18 17.49
C ALA A 60 4.96 11.24 17.38
N ASN A 61 4.40 11.10 16.17
CA ASN A 61 3.30 10.18 15.89
C ASN A 61 3.71 8.72 16.12
N ARG A 62 4.88 8.31 15.64
CA ARG A 62 5.45 6.98 15.87
C ARG A 62 5.60 6.69 17.36
N ASP A 63 6.15 7.63 18.13
CA ASP A 63 6.40 7.44 19.56
C ASP A 63 5.08 7.37 20.36
N PHE A 64 4.08 8.16 19.97
CA PHE A 64 2.72 8.06 20.51
C PHE A 64 2.09 6.70 20.23
N LEU A 65 2.11 6.25 18.96
CA LEU A 65 1.54 4.97 18.54
C LEU A 65 2.26 3.78 19.20
N ARG A 66 3.59 3.83 19.32
CA ARG A 66 4.37 2.84 20.07
C ARG A 66 3.89 2.72 21.52
N GLY A 67 3.67 3.86 22.19
CA GLY A 67 3.15 3.88 23.56
C GLY A 67 1.73 3.33 23.67
N LEU A 68 0.88 3.64 22.68
CA LEU A 68 -0.50 3.16 22.62
C LEU A 68 -0.57 1.65 22.36
N TYR A 69 0.12 1.15 21.34
CA TYR A 69 0.12 -0.27 20.96
C TYR A 69 0.87 -1.14 21.97
N GLY A 70 1.88 -0.61 22.67
CA GLY A 70 2.54 -1.31 23.77
C GLY A 70 1.58 -1.73 24.91
N VAL A 71 0.44 -1.05 25.05
CA VAL A 71 -0.61 -1.43 26.01
C VAL A 71 -1.15 -2.83 25.72
N ILE A 72 -1.29 -3.21 24.45
CA ILE A 72 -1.82 -4.51 24.02
C ILE A 72 -1.00 -5.64 24.67
N LYS A 73 0.33 -5.52 24.64
CA LYS A 73 1.23 -6.48 25.29
C LYS A 73 0.98 -6.57 26.80
N SER A 74 0.90 -5.43 27.48
CA SER A 74 0.68 -5.39 28.93
C SER A 74 -0.72 -5.88 29.36
N CYS A 75 -1.66 -5.98 28.43
CA CYS A 75 -3.04 -6.39 28.66
C CYS A 75 -3.37 -7.74 28.00
N ASP A 76 -2.38 -8.57 27.64
CA ASP A 76 -2.62 -9.82 26.90
C ASP A 76 -3.68 -10.72 27.57
N ALA A 77 -3.68 -10.77 28.91
CA ALA A 77 -4.61 -11.61 29.68
C ALA A 77 -6.08 -11.23 29.47
N HIS A 78 -6.34 -9.99 29.01
CA HIS A 78 -7.67 -9.49 28.70
C HIS A 78 -8.00 -9.53 27.21
N ILE A 79 -7.07 -9.97 26.36
CA ILE A 79 -7.19 -9.93 24.91
C ILE A 79 -7.27 -11.36 24.38
N ARG A 80 -8.25 -11.60 23.50
CA ARG A 80 -8.43 -12.88 22.81
C ARG A 80 -7.57 -12.96 21.55
N PHE A 81 -7.51 -11.84 20.83
CA PHE A 81 -6.94 -11.71 19.50
C PHE A 81 -6.64 -10.24 19.17
N THR A 82 -5.56 -10.00 18.44
CA THR A 82 -5.22 -8.68 17.89
C THR A 82 -4.85 -8.83 16.41
N LEU A 83 -5.43 -8.00 15.56
CA LEU A 83 -5.06 -7.87 14.15
C LEU A 83 -4.78 -6.40 13.84
N LEU A 84 -3.65 -6.15 13.20
CA LEU A 84 -3.26 -4.84 12.70
C LEU A 84 -3.08 -4.94 11.19
N THR A 85 -3.69 -4.02 10.45
CA THR A 85 -3.54 -3.87 9.01
C THR A 85 -3.01 -2.47 8.70
N GLY A 86 -2.19 -2.38 7.66
CA GLY A 86 -1.50 -1.17 7.24
C GLY A 86 -0.74 -1.44 5.96
N VAL A 87 -0.16 -0.40 5.35
CA VAL A 87 0.62 -0.56 4.11
C VAL A 87 2.08 -0.80 4.42
N SER A 88 2.61 -0.12 5.44
CA SER A 88 4.01 -0.16 5.78
C SER A 88 4.36 -1.27 6.75
N LYS A 89 5.61 -1.71 6.70
CA LYS A 89 6.20 -2.65 7.64
C LYS A 89 7.18 -1.90 8.55
N PHE A 90 6.67 -0.93 9.33
CA PHE A 90 7.49 -0.26 10.36
C PHE A 90 8.15 -1.34 11.23
N SER A 91 9.48 -1.44 11.13
CA SER A 91 10.26 -2.51 11.74
C SER A 91 9.82 -2.80 13.18
N LYS A 92 9.83 -4.09 13.56
CA LYS A 92 9.54 -4.52 14.92
C LYS A 92 10.42 -3.81 15.97
N ALA A 93 11.59 -3.30 15.57
CA ALA A 93 12.45 -2.52 16.45
C ALA A 93 11.95 -1.08 16.72
N ASN A 94 11.16 -0.48 15.81
CA ASN A 94 10.83 0.94 15.85
C ASN A 94 9.44 1.21 16.43
N LEU A 95 8.38 0.74 15.78
CA LEU A 95 6.99 0.93 16.24
C LEU A 95 6.53 -0.16 17.21
N PHE A 96 6.88 -1.42 16.92
CA PHE A 96 6.39 -2.58 17.69
C PHE A 96 7.37 -3.10 18.74
N SER A 97 8.39 -2.33 19.12
CA SER A 97 9.34 -2.76 20.16
C SER A 97 8.64 -2.96 21.51
N GLY A 98 7.59 -2.17 21.79
CA GLY A 98 6.69 -2.35 22.92
C GLY A 98 5.67 -3.49 22.76
N LEU A 99 5.51 -4.03 21.55
CA LEU A 99 4.52 -5.03 21.15
C LEU A 99 5.20 -6.16 20.35
N ASN A 100 6.22 -6.78 20.95
CA ASN A 100 7.08 -7.75 20.28
C ASN A 100 6.52 -9.18 20.15
N ASN A 101 5.26 -9.39 20.53
CA ASN A 101 4.54 -10.68 20.43
C ASN A 101 3.66 -10.78 19.17
N LEU A 102 3.82 -9.86 18.21
CA LEU A 102 3.13 -9.95 16.92
C LEU A 102 3.82 -10.94 15.98
N GLU A 103 3.00 -11.77 15.35
CA GLU A 103 3.38 -12.56 14.17
C GLU A 103 3.15 -11.70 12.92
N ASP A 104 4.16 -11.60 12.08
CA ASP A 104 4.02 -10.96 10.77
C ASP A 104 3.65 -12.04 9.76
N ILE A 105 2.42 -11.94 9.25
CA ILE A 105 1.84 -12.91 8.31
C ILE A 105 1.83 -12.40 6.86
N THR A 106 2.40 -11.21 6.58
CA THR A 106 2.28 -10.51 5.29
C THR A 106 2.70 -11.38 4.10
N LEU A 107 3.80 -12.11 4.24
CA LEU A 107 4.34 -13.01 3.21
C LEU A 107 4.07 -14.48 3.52
N ASP A 108 3.22 -14.80 4.51
CA ASP A 108 2.89 -16.18 4.83
C ASP A 108 1.88 -16.75 3.81
N PRO A 109 2.21 -17.83 3.07
CA PRO A 109 1.39 -18.43 2.03
C PRO A 109 0.02 -18.84 2.53
N ARG A 110 -0.10 -19.19 3.82
CA ARG A 110 -1.37 -19.56 4.45
C ARG A 110 -2.38 -18.41 4.44
N PHE A 111 -1.91 -17.18 4.35
CA PHE A 111 -2.71 -15.96 4.38
C PHE A 111 -2.64 -15.17 3.07
N ALA A 112 -2.00 -15.70 2.01
CA ALA A 112 -1.74 -14.97 0.77
C ALA A 112 -3.01 -14.46 0.07
N ALA A 113 -4.15 -15.13 0.27
CA ALA A 113 -5.43 -14.76 -0.33
C ALA A 113 -6.33 -13.89 0.58
N ILE A 114 -5.93 -13.57 1.82
CA ILE A 114 -6.82 -12.98 2.83
C ILE A 114 -7.37 -11.59 2.45
N CYS A 115 -6.64 -10.82 1.63
CA CYS A 115 -6.97 -9.44 1.27
C CYS A 115 -7.41 -9.27 -0.20
N GLY A 116 -7.77 -10.34 -0.90
CA GLY A 116 -8.21 -10.25 -2.29
C GLY A 116 -9.25 -11.30 -2.67
N TYR A 117 -9.82 -11.17 -3.85
CA TYR A 117 -10.70 -12.21 -4.40
C TYR A 117 -9.87 -13.26 -5.12
N THR A 118 -10.29 -14.51 -5.04
CA THR A 118 -9.69 -15.64 -5.75
C THR A 118 -10.35 -15.85 -7.12
N GLU A 119 -9.78 -16.72 -7.95
CA GLU A 119 -10.47 -17.15 -9.19
C GLU A 119 -11.82 -17.81 -8.86
N SER A 120 -11.87 -18.58 -7.76
CA SER A 120 -13.10 -19.22 -7.27
C SER A 120 -14.16 -18.21 -6.87
N ASP A 121 -13.80 -17.11 -6.19
CA ASP A 121 -14.76 -16.07 -5.79
C ASP A 121 -15.42 -15.43 -7.02
N LEU A 122 -14.63 -15.16 -8.07
CA LEU A 122 -15.13 -14.61 -9.32
C LEU A 122 -16.08 -15.58 -10.03
N ASP A 123 -15.73 -16.86 -10.07
CA ASP A 123 -16.49 -17.87 -10.80
C ASP A 123 -17.75 -18.36 -10.06
N THR A 124 -17.86 -18.06 -8.76
CA THR A 124 -18.99 -18.51 -7.93
C THR A 124 -19.81 -17.34 -7.39
N VAL A 125 -19.22 -16.50 -6.54
CA VAL A 125 -19.91 -15.38 -5.88
C VAL A 125 -20.25 -14.29 -6.88
N PHE A 126 -19.30 -13.92 -7.74
CA PHE A 126 -19.47 -12.85 -8.72
C PHE A 126 -19.88 -13.33 -10.12
N ALA A 127 -20.23 -14.61 -10.28
CA ALA A 127 -20.66 -15.16 -11.57
C ALA A 127 -21.75 -14.34 -12.27
N PRO A 128 -22.79 -13.82 -11.58
CA PRO A 128 -23.80 -12.98 -12.22
C PRO A 128 -23.24 -11.66 -12.79
N GLU A 129 -22.19 -11.12 -12.17
CA GLU A 129 -21.54 -9.87 -12.60
C GLU A 129 -20.59 -10.07 -13.77
N LEU A 130 -20.29 -11.32 -14.18
CA LEU A 130 -19.43 -11.59 -15.33
C LEU A 130 -20.17 -11.51 -16.68
N ALA A 131 -21.49 -11.36 -16.68
CA ALA A 131 -22.28 -11.27 -17.91
C ALA A 131 -21.78 -10.12 -18.82
N GLY A 132 -21.39 -10.46 -20.05
CA GLY A 132 -20.87 -9.50 -21.03
C GLY A 132 -19.39 -9.11 -20.85
N LEU A 133 -18.69 -9.69 -19.87
CA LEU A 133 -17.25 -9.56 -19.71
C LEU A 133 -16.53 -10.80 -20.24
N ASP A 134 -15.39 -10.60 -20.89
CA ASP A 134 -14.48 -11.68 -21.24
C ASP A 134 -13.67 -12.09 -20.01
N ARG A 135 -13.99 -13.26 -19.45
CA ARG A 135 -13.36 -13.80 -18.25
C ARG A 135 -11.83 -13.92 -18.35
N LYS A 136 -11.31 -14.25 -19.54
CA LYS A 136 -9.86 -14.32 -19.77
C LYS A 136 -9.24 -12.93 -19.65
N ARG A 137 -9.90 -11.92 -20.23
CA ARG A 137 -9.47 -10.54 -20.15
C ARG A 137 -9.57 -9.98 -18.73
N VAL A 138 -10.58 -10.35 -17.95
CA VAL A 138 -10.66 -10.01 -16.51
C VAL A 138 -9.43 -10.54 -15.77
N ARG A 139 -9.05 -11.80 -16.02
CA ARG A 139 -7.85 -12.41 -15.44
C ARG A 139 -6.58 -11.68 -15.84
N GLU A 140 -6.38 -11.45 -17.13
CA GLU A 140 -5.19 -10.75 -17.65
C GLU A 140 -5.03 -9.34 -17.07
N TRP A 141 -6.14 -8.63 -16.85
CA TRP A 141 -6.09 -7.26 -16.35
C TRP A 141 -5.94 -7.15 -14.83
N TYR A 142 -6.50 -8.09 -14.06
CA TYR A 142 -6.73 -7.87 -12.64
C TYR A 142 -6.24 -9.00 -11.71
N ASN A 143 -5.85 -10.18 -12.21
CA ASN A 143 -5.40 -11.31 -11.37
C ASN A 143 -3.89 -11.29 -11.06
N GLY A 144 -3.40 -10.12 -10.69
CA GLY A 144 -1.98 -9.85 -10.62
C GLY A 144 -1.30 -10.13 -9.30
N TYR A 145 -2.02 -9.90 -8.21
CA TYR A 145 -1.42 -9.79 -6.88
C TYR A 145 -1.06 -11.17 -6.32
N ASN A 146 0.10 -11.25 -5.68
CA ASN A 146 0.61 -12.44 -5.05
C ASN A 146 1.52 -12.09 -3.87
N TRP A 147 1.20 -12.69 -2.73
CA TRP A 147 1.89 -12.51 -1.45
C TRP A 147 2.52 -13.83 -0.99
N ARG A 148 3.23 -14.52 -1.91
CA ARG A 148 3.87 -15.84 -1.73
C ARG A 148 2.90 -17.03 -1.67
N GLY A 149 1.68 -16.86 -2.16
CA GLY A 149 0.70 -17.95 -2.26
C GLY A 149 0.82 -18.75 -3.56
N ASP A 150 0.20 -19.92 -3.59
CA ASP A 150 0.04 -20.71 -4.81
C ASP A 150 -0.97 -20.09 -5.78
N GLU A 151 -1.93 -19.33 -5.25
CA GLU A 151 -2.96 -18.63 -6.01
C GLU A 151 -2.73 -17.10 -5.95
N ARG A 152 -2.94 -16.45 -7.10
CA ARG A 152 -2.98 -14.98 -7.20
C ARG A 152 -4.36 -14.47 -6.83
N VAL A 153 -4.42 -13.23 -6.36
CA VAL A 153 -5.68 -12.58 -6.03
C VAL A 153 -5.93 -11.33 -6.86
N TYR A 154 -7.22 -11.06 -7.02
CA TYR A 154 -7.73 -9.82 -7.57
C TYR A 154 -7.83 -8.77 -6.48
N ASN A 155 -7.44 -7.54 -6.80
CA ASN A 155 -7.75 -6.40 -5.95
C ASN A 155 -9.29 -6.23 -5.87
N PRO A 156 -9.89 -6.22 -4.67
CA PRO A 156 -11.34 -6.15 -4.54
C PRO A 156 -11.95 -4.91 -5.18
N PHE A 157 -11.30 -3.75 -5.03
CA PHE A 157 -11.81 -2.49 -5.53
C PHE A 157 -11.75 -2.41 -7.05
N ASP A 158 -10.66 -2.89 -7.66
CA ASP A 158 -10.53 -2.97 -9.13
C ASP A 158 -11.66 -3.79 -9.76
N ILE A 159 -11.98 -4.94 -9.17
CA ILE A 159 -13.06 -5.80 -9.64
C ILE A 159 -14.42 -5.13 -9.50
N LEU A 160 -14.68 -4.47 -8.37
CA LEU A 160 -15.91 -3.70 -8.17
C LEU A 160 -16.03 -2.54 -9.16
N LEU A 161 -14.92 -1.88 -9.50
CA LEU A 161 -14.88 -0.82 -10.51
C LEU A 161 -15.10 -1.37 -11.93
N LEU A 162 -14.56 -2.55 -12.25
CA LEU A 162 -14.83 -3.23 -13.50
C LEU A 162 -16.32 -3.57 -13.63
N PHE A 163 -16.93 -4.15 -12.60
CA PHE A 163 -18.34 -4.52 -12.63
C PHE A 163 -19.25 -3.28 -12.73
N ARG A 164 -18.90 -2.20 -12.02
CA ARG A 164 -19.68 -0.95 -12.07
C ARG A 164 -19.58 -0.26 -13.42
N ASN A 165 -18.37 -0.11 -13.97
CA ASN A 165 -18.14 0.72 -15.15
C ASN A 165 -18.13 -0.07 -16.47
N ARG A 166 -18.00 -1.41 -16.41
CA ARG A 166 -17.88 -2.31 -17.56
C ARG A 166 -16.71 -1.94 -18.49
N GLU A 167 -15.66 -1.36 -17.93
CA GLU A 167 -14.50 -0.86 -18.67
C GLU A 167 -13.19 -1.41 -18.09
N TYR A 168 -12.34 -1.93 -18.98
CA TYR A 168 -10.99 -2.38 -18.64
C TYR A 168 -10.03 -1.20 -18.55
N ARG A 169 -9.61 -0.87 -17.33
CA ARG A 169 -8.68 0.22 -16.98
C ARG A 169 -7.75 -0.19 -15.86
N ALA A 170 -6.64 0.54 -15.74
CA ALA A 170 -5.65 0.36 -14.67
C ALA A 170 -6.15 0.99 -13.34
N TRP A 171 -7.28 0.48 -12.84
CA TRP A 171 -7.94 0.98 -11.64
C TRP A 171 -7.04 0.98 -10.40
N TRP A 172 -6.19 -0.03 -10.26
CA TRP A 172 -5.19 -0.14 -9.20
C TRP A 172 -4.25 1.06 -9.13
N PHE A 173 -3.92 1.65 -10.28
CA PHE A 173 -3.02 2.80 -10.36
C PHE A 173 -3.79 4.13 -10.19
N GLU A 174 -4.93 4.28 -10.87
CA GLU A 174 -5.67 5.55 -10.90
C GLU A 174 -6.31 5.92 -9.55
N THR A 175 -6.77 4.92 -8.79
CA THR A 175 -7.52 5.17 -7.54
C THR A 175 -6.67 5.04 -6.28
N GLY A 176 -5.52 4.38 -6.40
CA GLY A 176 -4.67 4.03 -5.27
C GLY A 176 -3.53 4.99 -4.99
N THR A 177 -3.12 5.84 -5.96
CA THR A 177 -1.81 6.52 -5.90
C THR A 177 -1.77 7.63 -4.85
N PRO A 178 -1.10 7.41 -3.71
CA PRO A 178 -0.98 8.45 -2.71
C PRO A 178 0.01 9.51 -3.20
N THR A 179 -0.27 10.79 -2.95
CA THR A 179 0.64 11.89 -3.32
C THR A 179 2.06 11.67 -2.80
N PHE A 180 2.19 11.13 -1.58
CA PHE A 180 3.49 10.87 -0.97
C PHE A 180 4.33 9.84 -1.74
N LEU A 181 3.70 8.84 -2.37
CA LEU A 181 4.39 7.85 -3.19
C LEU A 181 5.03 8.54 -4.40
N LEU A 182 4.24 9.37 -5.10
CA LEU A 182 4.72 10.13 -6.24
C LEU A 182 5.86 11.08 -5.84
N ASP A 183 5.69 11.82 -4.75
CA ASP A 183 6.72 12.73 -4.24
C ASP A 183 8.02 12.00 -3.91
N THR A 184 7.92 10.79 -3.34
CA THR A 184 9.07 9.94 -3.02
C THR A 184 9.76 9.45 -4.29
N LEU A 185 9.03 8.91 -5.25
CA LEU A 185 9.61 8.44 -6.52
C LEU A 185 10.31 9.57 -7.28
N VAL A 186 9.71 10.77 -7.32
CA VAL A 186 10.30 11.96 -7.96
C VAL A 186 11.57 12.40 -7.25
N ARG A 187 11.56 12.48 -5.91
CA ARG A 187 12.73 12.89 -5.12
C ARG A 187 13.92 11.95 -5.34
N HIS A 188 13.67 10.64 -5.43
CA HIS A 188 14.71 9.63 -5.60
C HIS A 188 15.08 9.39 -7.07
N GLY A 189 14.42 10.06 -8.03
CA GLY A 189 14.69 9.88 -9.47
C GLY A 189 14.43 8.46 -9.96
N VAL A 190 13.47 7.77 -9.35
CA VAL A 190 13.23 6.34 -9.59
C VAL A 190 12.53 6.16 -10.93
N ASN A 191 13.15 5.39 -11.82
CA ASN A 191 12.48 4.94 -13.03
C ASN A 191 11.54 3.77 -12.69
N ALA A 192 10.24 4.07 -12.58
CA ALA A 192 9.22 3.06 -12.30
C ALA A 192 9.30 1.85 -13.25
N PHE A 193 9.60 2.07 -14.53
CA PHE A 193 9.70 1.00 -15.53
C PHE A 193 10.90 0.07 -15.31
N ALA A 194 11.93 0.51 -14.58
CA ALA A 194 13.10 -0.32 -14.27
C ALA A 194 12.86 -1.27 -13.07
N LEU A 195 11.68 -1.21 -12.45
CA LEU A 195 11.36 -1.97 -11.25
C LEU A 195 10.67 -3.32 -11.54
N ASP A 196 10.33 -3.58 -12.79
CA ASP A 196 9.81 -4.88 -13.21
C ASP A 196 10.95 -5.92 -13.21
N GLY A 197 10.75 -7.04 -12.49
CA GLY A 197 11.79 -8.05 -12.27
C GLY A 197 12.84 -7.68 -11.22
N LEU A 198 12.57 -6.66 -10.37
CA LEU A 198 13.44 -6.28 -9.27
C LEU A 198 13.68 -7.46 -8.31
N ILE A 199 14.93 -7.65 -7.88
CA ILE A 199 15.27 -8.66 -6.87
C ILE A 199 15.38 -7.98 -5.50
N ALA A 200 14.55 -8.41 -4.55
CA ALA A 200 14.54 -7.96 -3.16
C ALA A 200 14.80 -9.11 -2.19
N ASP A 201 15.32 -8.80 -1.02
CA ASP A 201 15.39 -9.72 0.13
C ASP A 201 14.44 -9.24 1.25
N ASP A 202 14.32 -10.05 2.31
CA ASP A 202 13.47 -9.72 3.46
C ASP A 202 13.89 -8.42 4.15
N GLU A 203 15.18 -8.06 4.12
CA GLU A 203 15.71 -6.85 4.75
C GLU A 203 15.25 -5.60 3.99
N LEU A 204 15.40 -5.58 2.67
CA LEU A 204 14.91 -4.50 1.81
C LEU A 204 13.40 -4.31 1.99
N LEU A 205 12.62 -5.39 1.93
CA LEU A 205 11.16 -5.33 2.10
C LEU A 205 10.71 -4.87 3.50
N SER A 206 11.57 -5.06 4.51
CA SER A 206 11.33 -4.65 5.90
C SER A 206 11.94 -3.29 6.24
N SER A 207 12.69 -2.68 5.32
CA SER A 207 13.35 -1.39 5.51
C SER A 207 12.31 -0.27 5.38
N PHE A 208 11.92 0.30 6.53
CA PHE A 208 11.03 1.45 6.56
C PHE A 208 11.46 2.39 7.68
N GLU A 209 12.42 3.26 7.36
CA GLU A 209 12.85 4.34 8.24
C GLU A 209 12.18 5.64 7.80
N VAL A 210 11.72 6.43 8.77
CA VAL A 210 10.96 7.67 8.54
C VAL A 210 11.75 8.67 7.67
N ASP A 211 13.08 8.64 7.75
CA ASP A 211 13.98 9.58 7.08
C ASP A 211 14.51 9.04 5.73
N GLU A 212 14.48 7.73 5.51
CA GLU A 212 15.05 7.07 4.33
C GLU A 212 14.20 5.84 3.99
N ILE A 213 13.27 6.02 3.05
CA ILE A 213 12.41 4.94 2.58
C ILE A 213 12.94 4.48 1.24
N ALA A 214 13.35 3.22 1.16
CA ALA A 214 13.69 2.58 -0.10
C ALA A 214 12.44 2.59 -1.01
N PRO A 215 12.48 3.23 -2.19
CA PRO A 215 11.33 3.32 -3.09
C PRO A 215 10.77 1.94 -3.48
N GLU A 216 11.64 0.95 -3.58
CA GLU A 216 11.31 -0.45 -3.84
C GLU A 216 10.44 -1.05 -2.74
N ALA A 217 10.86 -0.86 -1.49
CA ALA A 217 10.12 -1.32 -0.32
C ALA A 217 8.77 -0.61 -0.23
N LEU A 218 8.74 0.68 -0.53
CA LEU A 218 7.53 1.47 -0.52
C LEU A 218 6.52 1.00 -1.58
N LEU A 219 6.97 0.78 -2.81
CA LEU A 219 6.11 0.30 -3.89
C LEU A 219 5.55 -1.10 -3.61
N PHE A 220 6.36 -1.98 -3.02
CA PHE A 220 5.88 -3.29 -2.55
C PHE A 220 4.82 -3.15 -1.45
N GLN A 221 5.11 -2.36 -0.42
CA GLN A 221 4.24 -2.12 0.74
C GLN A 221 2.91 -1.45 0.36
N THR A 222 2.93 -0.59 -0.66
CA THR A 222 1.72 0.07 -1.19
C THR A 222 0.99 -0.77 -2.25
N GLY A 223 1.47 -1.97 -2.57
CA GLY A 223 0.83 -2.87 -3.54
C GLY A 223 1.03 -2.49 -5.01
N TYR A 224 2.01 -1.65 -5.32
CA TYR A 224 2.41 -1.38 -6.72
C TYR A 224 3.37 -2.45 -7.24
N LEU A 225 4.12 -3.09 -6.35
CA LEU A 225 4.91 -4.28 -6.66
C LEU A 225 4.36 -5.47 -5.88
N THR A 226 4.45 -6.65 -6.49
CA THR A 226 4.00 -7.92 -5.92
C THR A 226 5.04 -9.00 -6.12
N VAL A 227 4.96 -10.10 -5.36
CA VAL A 227 5.87 -11.24 -5.53
C VAL A 227 5.53 -12.02 -6.80
N GLU A 228 6.42 -12.02 -7.79
CA GLU A 228 6.30 -12.90 -8.94
C GLU A 228 6.88 -14.29 -8.69
N GLU A 229 7.98 -14.35 -7.93
CA GLU A 229 8.71 -15.58 -7.61
C GLU A 229 9.45 -15.43 -6.29
N ALA A 230 9.53 -16.51 -5.51
CA ALA A 230 10.33 -16.57 -4.30
C ALA A 230 11.31 -17.74 -4.41
N VAL A 231 12.60 -17.48 -4.22
CA VAL A 231 13.68 -18.48 -4.35
C VAL A 231 14.50 -18.50 -3.08
N ASP A 232 14.60 -19.67 -2.45
CA ASP A 232 15.56 -19.91 -1.37
C ASP A 232 16.94 -20.21 -1.98
N ARG A 233 17.96 -19.43 -1.61
CA ARG A 233 19.35 -19.63 -2.07
C ARG A 233 20.30 -20.07 -0.96
N GLY A 234 19.81 -20.71 0.10
CA GLY A 234 20.64 -21.24 1.19
C GLY A 234 21.27 -20.16 2.09
N GLY A 235 20.95 -18.88 1.85
CA GLY A 235 21.36 -17.72 2.63
C GLY A 235 20.21 -16.74 2.91
N GLY A 236 18.96 -17.15 2.66
CA GLY A 236 17.76 -16.33 2.78
C GLY A 236 16.86 -16.43 1.56
N LEU A 237 15.60 -16.03 1.72
CA LEU A 237 14.64 -15.90 0.63
C LEU A 237 14.97 -14.66 -0.20
N ARG A 238 14.93 -14.82 -1.51
CA ARG A 238 14.91 -13.70 -2.46
C ARG A 238 13.61 -13.68 -3.23
N TYR A 239 13.07 -12.49 -3.42
CA TYR A 239 11.83 -12.26 -4.12
C TYR A 239 12.13 -11.54 -5.42
N ARG A 240 11.58 -12.07 -6.52
CA ARG A 240 11.45 -11.34 -7.76
C ARG A 240 10.13 -10.58 -7.70
N LEU A 241 10.20 -9.26 -7.74
CA LEU A 241 9.06 -8.37 -7.68
C LEU A 241 8.72 -7.86 -9.07
N GLY A 242 7.45 -7.61 -9.31
CA GLY A 242 6.95 -7.06 -10.56
C GLY A 242 5.60 -6.38 -10.37
N TYR A 243 5.11 -5.74 -11.43
CA TYR A 243 3.78 -5.12 -11.40
C TYR A 243 2.70 -6.20 -11.39
N PRO A 244 1.66 -6.08 -10.53
CA PRO A 244 0.63 -7.10 -10.45
C PRO A 244 -0.18 -7.14 -11.75
N ASN A 245 -0.60 -5.99 -12.24
CA ASN A 245 -1.65 -5.88 -13.26
C ASN A 245 -1.15 -5.12 -14.48
N LEU A 246 -1.88 -5.28 -15.60
CA LEU A 246 -1.56 -4.57 -16.83
C LEU A 246 -1.59 -3.06 -16.61
N PHE A 247 -0.48 -2.43 -16.95
CA PHE A 247 -0.37 -0.99 -17.08
C PHE A 247 -0.58 -0.64 -18.55
N LYS A 248 -1.74 -0.08 -18.90
CA LYS A 248 -1.90 0.50 -20.23
C LYS A 248 -1.28 1.88 -20.20
N VAL A 249 0.02 1.97 -20.51
CA VAL A 249 0.58 3.24 -20.98
C VAL A 249 -0.29 3.63 -22.17
N ILE A 250 -0.79 4.87 -22.22
CA ILE A 250 -1.54 5.35 -23.37
C ILE A 250 -0.55 5.37 -24.55
N GLU A 251 -0.51 4.27 -25.30
CA GLU A 251 0.14 4.13 -26.61
C GLU A 251 -0.59 5.04 -27.60
N ARG A 252 -0.37 6.35 -27.51
CA ARG A 252 -0.54 7.29 -28.63
C ARG A 252 0.38 8.49 -28.46
N ALA A 253 1.66 8.24 -28.64
CA ALA A 253 2.58 9.24 -29.15
C ALA A 253 3.47 8.52 -30.16
N GLY A 254 3.18 8.68 -31.46
CA GLY A 254 4.17 8.34 -32.48
C GLY A 254 5.43 9.16 -32.27
N GLU A 255 6.56 8.66 -32.77
CA GLU A 255 7.89 9.29 -32.67
C GLU A 255 7.84 10.81 -32.94
N GLY A 256 8.39 11.60 -32.03
CA GLY A 256 8.50 13.06 -32.09
C GLY A 256 7.24 13.86 -31.70
N SER A 257 6.31 13.27 -30.94
CA SER A 257 5.01 13.90 -30.61
C SER A 257 4.79 14.22 -29.12
N ALA A 258 5.56 13.67 -28.19
CA ALA A 258 5.30 13.84 -26.75
C ALA A 258 5.41 15.31 -26.29
N LEU A 259 6.50 15.99 -26.65
CA LEU A 259 6.71 17.40 -26.30
C LEU A 259 5.73 18.33 -27.03
N ARG A 260 5.40 18.00 -28.28
CA ARG A 260 4.45 18.74 -29.12
C ARG A 260 3.04 18.67 -28.54
N GLN A 261 2.62 17.50 -28.07
CA GLN A 261 1.34 17.31 -27.37
C GLN A 261 1.29 18.07 -26.05
N LEU A 262 2.38 18.11 -25.29
CA LEU A 262 2.47 18.89 -24.05
C LEU A 262 2.32 20.39 -24.30
N ALA A 263 2.94 20.90 -25.39
CA ALA A 263 2.82 22.28 -25.82
C ALA A 263 1.41 22.62 -26.33
N GLU A 264 0.81 21.79 -27.18
CA GLU A 264 -0.53 21.99 -27.74
C GLU A 264 -1.64 21.96 -26.68
N ARG A 265 -1.47 21.19 -25.61
CA ARG A 265 -2.44 21.09 -24.50
C ARG A 265 -2.31 22.18 -23.45
N GLY A 266 -1.29 23.05 -23.55
CA GLY A 266 -1.14 24.22 -22.68
C GLY A 266 -0.90 23.90 -21.20
N TYR A 267 -0.36 22.72 -20.86
CA TYR A 267 -0.18 22.32 -19.46
C TYR A 267 0.69 23.30 -18.66
N ALA A 268 1.71 23.88 -19.29
CA ALA A 268 2.60 24.86 -18.67
C ALA A 268 1.91 26.19 -18.31
N GLU A 269 0.79 26.53 -18.96
CA GLU A 269 0.12 27.82 -18.75
C GLU A 269 -0.39 27.98 -17.31
N LYS A 270 -0.80 26.87 -16.70
CA LYS A 270 -1.27 26.83 -15.30
C LYS A 270 -0.15 27.11 -14.28
N HIS A 271 1.10 26.95 -14.70
CA HIS A 271 2.29 27.09 -13.85
C HIS A 271 3.06 28.41 -14.11
N ARG A 272 2.67 29.19 -15.13
CA ARG A 272 3.30 30.51 -15.43
C ARG A 272 3.07 31.58 -14.37
N ALA A 273 2.02 31.45 -13.54
CA ALA A 273 1.69 32.43 -12.50
C ALA A 273 2.74 32.50 -11.37
N GLY A 274 3.60 31.49 -11.22
CA GLY A 274 4.60 31.39 -10.16
C GLY A 274 5.91 32.15 -10.42
N GLY A 275 6.15 32.64 -11.64
CA GLY A 275 7.40 33.35 -12.00
C GLY A 275 8.65 32.48 -12.07
N GLU A 276 8.53 31.17 -11.82
CA GLU A 276 9.62 30.19 -11.91
C GLU A 276 9.78 29.67 -13.36
N PRO A 277 11.01 29.37 -13.81
CA PRO A 277 11.23 28.79 -15.13
C PRO A 277 10.58 27.40 -15.22
N VAL A 278 9.67 27.23 -16.17
CA VAL A 278 8.98 25.96 -16.41
C VAL A 278 9.66 25.22 -17.56
N HIS A 279 10.08 23.99 -17.31
CA HIS A 279 10.65 23.11 -18.32
C HIS A 279 9.68 21.98 -18.64
N LEU A 280 9.38 21.81 -19.93
CA LEU A 280 8.62 20.67 -20.44
C LEU A 280 9.58 19.53 -20.71
N ILE A 281 9.21 18.33 -20.26
CA ILE A 281 9.94 17.08 -20.53
C ILE A 281 8.95 16.14 -21.22
N GLY A 282 9.22 15.82 -22.49
CA GLY A 282 8.50 14.81 -23.24
C GLY A 282 9.30 13.51 -23.22
N VAL A 283 8.64 12.39 -22.90
CA VAL A 283 9.26 11.05 -22.88
C VAL A 283 8.49 10.15 -23.84
N GLU A 284 9.21 9.47 -24.73
CA GLU A 284 8.66 8.55 -25.73
C GLU A 284 9.02 7.10 -25.38
N PHE A 285 8.07 6.20 -25.57
CA PHE A 285 8.21 4.79 -25.20
C PHE A 285 8.21 3.90 -26.44
N SER A 286 9.12 2.93 -26.48
CA SER A 286 9.17 1.88 -27.51
C SER A 286 8.28 0.71 -27.09
N GLU A 287 7.29 0.37 -27.91
CA GLU A 287 6.45 -0.82 -27.71
C GLU A 287 7.25 -2.13 -27.83
N GLU A 288 8.31 -2.14 -28.62
CA GLU A 288 9.13 -3.32 -28.89
C GLU A 288 10.07 -3.65 -27.72
N THR A 289 10.72 -2.64 -27.14
CA THR A 289 11.68 -2.83 -26.03
C THR A 289 11.05 -2.61 -24.66
N ARG A 290 9.81 -2.11 -24.61
CA ARG A 290 9.12 -1.67 -23.39
C ARG A 290 9.97 -0.70 -22.56
N ASN A 291 10.76 0.12 -23.24
CA ASN A 291 11.70 1.05 -22.62
C ASN A 291 11.59 2.45 -23.25
N VAL A 292 12.22 3.45 -22.63
CA VAL A 292 12.27 4.82 -23.15
C VAL A 292 13.04 4.81 -24.48
N ALA A 293 12.36 5.19 -25.55
CA ALA A 293 12.93 5.31 -26.88
C ALA A 293 13.65 6.66 -27.06
N ASN A 294 13.07 7.72 -26.51
CA ASN A 294 13.56 9.09 -26.66
C ASN A 294 13.08 9.98 -25.50
N PHE A 295 13.82 11.04 -25.19
CA PHE A 295 13.36 12.11 -24.30
C PHE A 295 13.79 13.48 -24.83
N GLU A 296 12.90 14.46 -24.72
CA GLU A 296 13.11 15.82 -25.21
C GLU A 296 12.76 16.83 -24.13
N THR A 297 13.48 17.96 -24.09
CA THR A 297 13.23 19.04 -23.14
C THR A 297 13.10 20.38 -23.85
N ALA A 298 12.15 21.21 -23.43
CA ALA A 298 12.05 22.61 -23.87
C ALA A 298 11.70 23.54 -22.70
N ALA A 299 12.14 24.78 -22.78
CA ALA A 299 11.62 25.84 -21.91
C ALA A 299 10.21 26.24 -22.39
N ALA A 300 9.28 26.41 -21.44
CA ALA A 300 7.88 26.71 -21.69
C ALA A 300 7.55 28.20 -21.61
#